data_AF-A0A949TCC7-F1
#
_entry.id   AF-A0A949TCC7-F1
#
_cell.length_a   1.000
_cell.length_b   1.000
_cell.length_c   1.000
_cell.angle_alpha   90.00
_cell.angle_beta   90.00
_cell.angle_gamma   90.00
#
_symmetry.space_group_name_H-M   'P 1'
#
loop_
_entity.id
_entity.type
_entity.pdbx_description
1 polymer ?
#
loop_
_entity_poly.entity_id
_entity_poly.type
_entity_poly.pdbx_seq_one_letter_code
_entity_poly.pdbx_strand_id
1 'polypeptide(L)'
;MSNSQNINCRRSWLNIPELNIAIFAFLLNFFWEVQQMPFFKLSDLSCTQRTINCTLATFGDVLIALTGFWTVAFFSKSRYWFRQPKWWQLSIFILVSLVITIIFEKLATGVLNRWEYADIMPIIPVLGTGLTPILQWIVLPLVIVWFVRRQTL
;
A
#
# COMPACT_ATOMS: atom_id res chain seq x y z
N MET A 1 -25.93 23.02 -38.60
CA MET A 1 -26.12 22.78 -37.15
C MET A 1 -25.59 21.38 -36.81
N SER A 2 -24.31 21.26 -36.46
CA SER A 2 -23.72 20.03 -35.91
C SER A 2 -22.93 20.45 -34.68
N ASN A 3 -23.54 20.21 -33.52
CA ASN A 3 -23.13 20.76 -32.24
C ASN A 3 -22.53 19.63 -31.39
N SER A 4 -21.37 19.90 -30.77
CA SER A 4 -20.88 19.19 -29.57
C SER A 4 -20.37 17.73 -29.72
N GLN A 5 -19.24 17.54 -30.41
CA GLN A 5 -18.41 16.32 -30.26
C GLN A 5 -17.13 16.56 -29.42
N ASN A 6 -17.05 17.64 -28.63
CA ASN A 6 -15.78 18.15 -28.11
C ASN A 6 -15.62 18.27 -26.59
N ILE A 7 -16.40 17.57 -25.76
CA ILE A 7 -16.20 17.60 -24.30
C ILE A 7 -16.49 16.21 -23.72
N ASN A 8 -15.48 15.34 -23.58
CA ASN A 8 -15.44 14.30 -22.54
C ASN A 8 -14.15 13.45 -22.46
N CYS A 9 -13.10 13.75 -23.23
CA CYS A 9 -11.83 13.00 -23.13
C CYS A 9 -11.00 13.34 -21.86
N ARG A 10 -11.41 14.36 -21.07
CA ARG A 10 -10.58 14.91 -19.98
C ARG A 10 -10.81 14.29 -18.59
N ARG A 11 -11.68 13.28 -18.44
CA ARG A 11 -12.00 12.63 -17.15
C ARG A 11 -11.93 11.09 -17.16
N SER A 12 -11.39 10.46 -18.21
CA SER A 12 -11.38 9.00 -18.32
C SER A 12 -10.46 8.32 -17.29
N TRP A 13 -9.27 8.88 -17.07
CA TRP A 13 -8.22 8.26 -16.24
C TRP A 13 -8.56 8.24 -14.74
N LEU A 14 -9.26 9.26 -14.24
CA LEU A 14 -9.72 9.33 -12.84
C LEU A 14 -10.84 8.34 -12.50
N ASN A 15 -11.46 7.70 -13.52
CA ASN A 15 -12.50 6.70 -13.31
C ASN A 15 -11.95 5.27 -13.22
N ILE A 16 -10.63 5.08 -13.33
CA ILE A 16 -9.99 3.78 -13.18
C ILE A 16 -9.71 3.57 -11.68
N PRO A 17 -10.46 2.70 -10.98
CA PRO A 17 -10.31 2.54 -9.54
C PRO A 17 -8.91 2.04 -9.15
N GLU A 18 -8.29 1.23 -10.00
CA GLU A 18 -6.93 0.73 -9.81
C GLU A 18 -5.91 1.88 -9.79
N LEU A 19 -6.07 2.88 -10.66
CA LEU A 19 -5.17 4.03 -10.73
C LEU A 19 -5.31 4.91 -9.48
N ASN A 20 -6.54 5.17 -9.04
CA ASN A 20 -6.78 5.94 -7.82
C ASN A 20 -6.18 5.22 -6.60
N ILE A 21 -6.39 3.91 -6.49
CA ILE A 21 -5.79 3.11 -5.41
C ILE A 21 -4.27 3.15 -5.49
N ALA A 22 -3.67 3.00 -6.68
CA ALA A 22 -2.22 3.05 -6.83
C ALA A 22 -1.64 4.41 -6.41
N ILE A 23 -2.27 5.52 -6.80
CA ILE A 23 -1.84 6.86 -6.43
C ILE A 23 -1.92 7.07 -4.91
N PHE A 24 -3.06 6.73 -4.30
CA PHE A 24 -3.22 6.88 -2.85
C PHE A 24 -2.32 5.94 -2.06
N ALA A 25 -2.18 4.69 -2.51
CA ALA A 25 -1.25 3.73 -1.92
C ALA A 25 0.18 4.28 -2.02
N PHE A 26 0.60 4.82 -3.16
CA PHE A 26 1.94 5.37 -3.31
C PHE A 26 2.19 6.52 -2.32
N LEU A 27 1.30 7.52 -2.28
CA LEU A 27 1.48 8.69 -1.41
C LEU A 27 1.46 8.33 0.08
N LEU A 28 0.52 7.47 0.49
CA LEU A 28 0.36 7.10 1.89
C LEU A 28 1.46 6.16 2.36
N ASN A 29 1.84 5.15 1.55
CA ASN A 29 2.96 4.27 1.89
C ASN A 29 4.27 5.07 1.89
N PHE A 30 4.50 5.97 0.93
CA PHE A 30 5.70 6.81 0.93
C PHE A 30 5.82 7.66 2.20
N PHE A 31 4.73 8.32 2.59
CA PHE A 31 4.70 9.08 3.82
C PHE A 31 5.00 8.19 5.03
N TRP A 32 4.39 6.99 5.07
CA TRP A 32 4.59 6.02 6.13
C TRP A 32 6.05 5.53 6.21
N GLU A 33 6.65 5.16 5.07
CA GLU A 33 8.05 4.74 4.94
C GLU A 33 9.03 5.81 5.48
N VAL A 34 8.80 7.08 5.15
CA VAL A 34 9.62 8.19 5.67
C VAL A 34 9.52 8.29 7.20
N GLN A 35 8.33 8.07 7.78
CA GLN A 35 8.17 8.04 9.24
C GLN A 35 8.78 6.79 9.89
N GLN A 36 8.81 5.66 9.17
CA GLN A 36 9.40 4.41 9.66
C GLN A 36 10.94 4.44 9.69
N MET A 37 11.60 5.31 8.92
CA MET A 37 13.06 5.33 8.79
C MET A 37 13.84 5.25 10.10
N PRO A 38 13.49 5.94 11.20
CA PRO A 38 14.23 5.84 12.46
C PRO A 38 14.32 4.42 13.03
N PHE A 39 13.38 3.54 12.67
CA PHE A 39 13.30 2.17 13.18
C PHE A 39 14.19 1.17 12.43
N PHE A 40 14.93 1.60 11.40
CA PHE A 40 15.86 0.75 10.65
C PHE A 40 17.31 1.22 10.83
N LYS A 41 18.26 0.27 10.83
CA LYS A 41 19.70 0.61 10.85
C LYS A 41 20.10 1.17 9.48
N LEU A 42 20.09 2.50 9.36
CA LEU A 42 20.46 3.23 8.13
C LEU A 42 21.81 3.97 8.25
N SER A 43 22.62 3.65 9.27
CA SER A 43 23.82 4.41 9.69
C SER A 43 24.80 4.71 8.55
N ASP A 44 24.93 3.81 7.57
CA ASP A 44 25.95 3.92 6.52
C ASP A 44 25.41 4.33 5.14
N LEU A 45 24.11 4.60 5.02
CA LEU A 45 23.48 4.94 3.75
C LEU A 45 23.45 6.46 3.51
N SER A 46 23.90 6.88 2.33
CA SER A 46 23.79 8.28 1.88
C SER A 46 22.32 8.72 1.75
N CYS A 47 22.04 10.03 1.86
CA CYS A 47 20.69 10.56 1.72
C CYS A 47 20.01 10.11 0.41
N THR A 48 20.74 10.07 -0.70
CA THR A 48 20.24 9.60 -1.99
C THR A 48 19.87 8.12 -1.95
N GLN A 49 20.73 7.28 -1.39
CA GLN A 49 20.47 5.84 -1.30
C GLN A 49 19.26 5.52 -0.41
N ARG A 50 19.10 6.29 0.67
CA ARG A 50 17.92 6.20 1.54
C ARG A 50 16.63 6.49 0.78
N THR A 51 16.58 7.59 0.03
CA THR A 51 15.40 7.95 -0.77
C THR A 51 15.08 6.90 -1.84
N ILE A 52 16.10 6.36 -2.50
CA ILE A 52 15.93 5.28 -3.49
C ILE A 52 15.34 4.03 -2.82
N ASN A 53 15.87 3.63 -1.67
CA ASN A 53 15.37 2.47 -0.94
C ASN A 53 13.91 2.67 -0.48
N CYS A 54 13.57 3.83 0.10
CA CYS A 54 12.19 4.14 0.47
C CYS A 54 11.24 4.15 -0.74
N THR A 55 11.70 4.67 -1.89
CA THR A 55 10.90 4.68 -3.12
C THR A 55 10.66 3.25 -3.64
N LEU A 56 11.69 2.40 -3.61
CA LEU A 56 11.57 0.99 -3.99
C LEU A 56 10.64 0.21 -3.04
N ALA A 57 10.74 0.45 -1.73
CA ALA A 57 9.85 -0.14 -0.73
C ALA A 57 8.40 0.27 -0.97
N THR A 58 8.16 1.58 -1.13
CA THR A 58 6.84 2.14 -1.47
C THR A 58 6.26 1.51 -2.73
N PHE A 59 7.09 1.32 -3.76
CA PHE A 59 6.64 0.67 -5.00
C PHE A 59 6.20 -0.77 -4.76
N GLY A 60 6.93 -1.51 -3.93
CA GLY A 60 6.51 -2.83 -3.44
C GLY A 60 5.15 -2.79 -2.77
N ASP A 61 4.93 -1.84 -1.85
CA ASP A 61 3.66 -1.71 -1.13
C ASP A 61 2.49 -1.37 -2.05
N VAL A 62 2.71 -0.56 -3.09
CA VAL A 62 1.69 -0.30 -4.11
C VAL A 62 1.27 -1.60 -4.82
N LEU A 63 2.23 -2.47 -5.17
CA LEU A 63 1.92 -3.76 -5.79
C LEU A 63 1.16 -4.69 -4.84
N ILE A 64 1.51 -4.68 -3.54
CA ILE A 64 0.79 -5.44 -2.51
C ILE A 64 -0.65 -4.91 -2.37
N ALA A 65 -0.83 -3.59 -2.36
CA ALA A 65 -2.15 -2.96 -2.27
C ALA A 65 -3.01 -3.28 -3.49
N LEU A 66 -2.45 -3.26 -4.69
CA LEU A 66 -3.16 -3.62 -5.93
C LEU A 66 -3.54 -5.10 -5.95
N THR A 67 -2.64 -5.99 -5.49
CA THR A 67 -2.90 -7.42 -5.38
C THR A 67 -4.03 -7.69 -4.39
N GLY A 68 -4.00 -7.05 -3.21
CA GLY A 68 -5.09 -7.13 -2.24
C GLY A 68 -6.41 -6.62 -2.81
N PHE A 69 -6.40 -5.48 -3.51
CA PHE A 69 -7.59 -4.93 -4.17
C PHE A 69 -8.18 -5.89 -5.21
N TRP A 70 -7.36 -6.45 -6.10
CA TRP A 70 -7.83 -7.39 -7.11
C TRP A 70 -8.33 -8.69 -6.51
N THR A 71 -7.70 -9.17 -5.43
CA THR A 71 -8.18 -10.34 -4.69
C THR A 71 -9.61 -10.10 -4.18
N VAL A 72 -9.87 -8.96 -3.55
CA VAL A 72 -11.22 -8.59 -3.10
C VAL A 72 -12.18 -8.41 -4.27
N ALA A 73 -11.74 -7.78 -5.37
CA ALA A 73 -12.56 -7.58 -6.56
C ALA A 73 -12.98 -8.91 -7.20
N PHE A 74 -12.08 -9.91 -7.21
CA PHE A 74 -12.33 -11.26 -7.67
C PHE A 74 -13.41 -11.95 -6.82
N PHE A 75 -13.27 -11.97 -5.50
CA PHE A 75 -14.26 -12.57 -4.59
C PHE A 75 -15.59 -11.82 -4.59
N SER A 76 -15.55 -10.49 -4.72
CA SER A 76 -16.74 -9.64 -4.75
C SER A 76 -17.43 -9.60 -6.10
N LYS A 77 -16.81 -10.18 -7.15
CA LYS A 77 -17.23 -10.07 -8.56
C LYS A 77 -17.51 -8.64 -9.02
N SER A 78 -16.85 -7.65 -8.39
CA SER A 78 -17.09 -6.24 -8.63
C SER A 78 -15.82 -5.44 -8.39
N ARG A 79 -15.41 -4.68 -9.41
CA ARG A 79 -14.29 -3.73 -9.33
C ARG A 79 -14.64 -2.49 -8.51
N TYR A 80 -15.92 -2.24 -8.26
CA TYR A 80 -16.40 -1.05 -7.54
C TYR A 80 -16.77 -1.35 -6.07
N TRP A 81 -16.23 -2.43 -5.50
CA TRP A 81 -16.51 -2.85 -4.13
C TRP A 81 -16.22 -1.74 -3.09
N PHE A 82 -15.23 -0.88 -3.36
CA PHE A 82 -14.85 0.24 -2.51
C PHE A 82 -15.94 1.33 -2.37
N ARG A 83 -16.97 1.37 -3.23
CA ARG A 83 -18.08 2.35 -3.10
C ARG A 83 -18.96 2.08 -1.90
N GLN A 84 -19.19 0.80 -1.60
CA GLN A 84 -19.93 0.32 -0.44
C GLN A 84 -19.17 -0.86 0.18
N PRO A 85 -18.02 -0.58 0.81
CA PRO A 85 -17.14 -1.64 1.30
C PRO A 85 -17.84 -2.38 2.44
N LYS A 86 -17.96 -3.69 2.28
CA LYS A 86 -18.41 -4.58 3.36
C LYS A 86 -17.23 -4.89 4.28
N TRP A 87 -17.51 -5.12 5.55
CA TRP A 87 -16.47 -5.44 6.54
C TRP A 87 -15.59 -6.62 6.10
N TRP A 88 -16.17 -7.68 5.53
CA TRP A 88 -15.41 -8.84 5.05
C TRP A 88 -14.46 -8.51 3.89
N GLN A 89 -14.82 -7.54 3.03
CA GLN A 89 -13.96 -7.11 1.91
C GLN A 89 -12.72 -6.40 2.43
N LEU A 90 -12.90 -5.53 3.43
CA LEU A 90 -11.79 -4.87 4.13
C LEU A 90 -10.93 -5.89 4.87
N SER A 91 -11.54 -6.87 5.54
CA SER A 91 -10.80 -7.93 6.22
C SER A 91 -9.94 -8.73 5.24
N ILE A 92 -10.46 -9.15 4.09
CA ILE A 92 -9.67 -9.85 3.07
C ILE A 92 -8.55 -8.96 2.54
N PHE A 93 -8.83 -7.68 2.28
CA PHE A 93 -7.81 -6.75 1.80
C PHE A 93 -6.63 -6.67 2.78
N ILE A 94 -6.94 -6.40 4.05
CA ILE A 94 -5.95 -6.30 5.13
C ILE A 94 -5.19 -7.62 5.28
N LEU A 95 -5.88 -8.76 5.35
CA LEU A 95 -5.26 -10.06 5.57
C LEU A 95 -4.32 -10.45 4.42
N VAL A 96 -4.76 -10.29 3.17
CA VAL A 96 -3.93 -10.63 2.00
C VAL A 96 -2.67 -9.77 1.98
N SER A 97 -2.81 -8.46 2.15
CA SER A 97 -1.66 -7.57 2.14
C SER A 97 -0.72 -7.81 3.32
N LEU A 98 -1.25 -8.03 4.52
CA LEU A 98 -0.46 -8.36 5.71
C LEU A 98 0.35 -9.66 5.52
N VAL A 99 -0.28 -10.72 5.00
CA VAL A 99 0.41 -12.00 4.75
C VAL A 99 1.54 -11.82 3.75
N ILE A 100 1.28 -11.11 2.65
CA ILE A 100 2.31 -10.83 1.64
C ILE A 100 3.48 -10.07 2.28
N THR A 101 3.21 -9.01 3.05
CA THR A 101 4.25 -8.22 3.71
C THR A 101 5.06 -9.01 4.72
N ILE A 102 4.43 -9.86 5.52
CA ILE A 102 5.17 -10.74 6.46
C ILE A 102 6.12 -11.67 5.71
N ILE A 103 5.69 -12.24 4.56
CA ILE A 103 6.55 -13.09 3.73
C ILE A 103 7.74 -12.28 3.19
N PHE A 104 7.49 -11.09 2.64
CA PHE A 104 8.55 -10.22 2.13
C PHE A 104 9.53 -9.79 3.22
N GLU A 105 9.04 -9.42 4.40
CA GLU A 105 9.89 -9.03 5.52
C GLU A 105 10.76 -10.19 6.01
N LYS A 106 10.21 -11.41 6.11
CA LYS A 106 11.01 -12.60 6.47
C LYS A 106 12.08 -12.91 5.43
N LEU A 107 11.79 -12.72 4.15
CA LEU A 107 12.78 -12.89 3.08
C LEU A 107 13.85 -11.80 3.14
N ALA A 108 13.46 -10.55 3.39
CA ALA A 108 14.36 -9.41 3.40
C ALA A 108 15.28 -9.39 4.63
N THR A 109 14.75 -9.65 5.83
CA THR A 109 15.50 -9.67 7.09
C THR A 109 16.26 -10.99 7.32
N GLY A 110 15.76 -12.10 6.78
CA GLY A 110 16.38 -13.42 6.92
C GLY A 110 17.30 -13.76 5.76
N VAL A 111 16.72 -14.29 4.68
CA VAL A 111 17.46 -14.96 3.59
C VAL A 111 18.32 -13.98 2.78
N LEU A 112 17.78 -12.78 2.52
CA LEU A 112 18.40 -11.80 1.63
C LEU A 112 19.23 -10.75 2.37
N ASN A 113 19.15 -10.71 3.70
CA ASN A 113 19.89 -9.80 4.59
C ASN A 113 19.93 -8.34 4.05
N ARG A 114 18.78 -7.86 3.55
CA ARG A 114 18.65 -6.59 2.82
C ARG A 114 18.61 -5.39 3.73
N TRP A 115 18.04 -5.56 4.92
CA TRP A 115 17.95 -4.54 5.95
C TRP A 115 17.85 -5.17 7.33
N GLU A 116 18.29 -4.42 8.33
CA GLU A 116 18.27 -4.83 9.73
C GLU A 116 17.47 -3.81 10.54
N TYR A 117 16.65 -4.32 11.48
CA TYR A 117 15.89 -3.48 12.39
C TYR A 117 16.82 -2.78 13.40
N ALA A 118 16.51 -1.52 13.73
CA ALA A 118 17.18 -0.82 14.82
C ALA A 118 16.71 -1.35 16.18
N ASP A 119 17.52 -1.16 17.23
CA ASP A 119 17.22 -1.66 18.57
C ASP A 119 15.92 -1.07 19.16
N ILE A 120 15.48 0.08 18.65
CA ILE A 120 14.24 0.75 19.05
C ILE A 120 12.98 0.17 18.40
N MET A 121 13.11 -0.71 17.40
CA MET A 121 11.99 -1.27 16.66
C MET A 121 11.30 -2.37 17.48
N PRO A 122 10.02 -2.20 17.87
CA PRO A 122 9.29 -3.27 18.52
C PRO A 122 8.99 -4.38 17.51
N ILE A 123 9.55 -5.56 17.74
CA ILE A 123 9.33 -6.76 16.92
C ILE A 123 8.23 -7.59 17.57
N ILE A 124 7.27 -8.08 16.78
CA ILE A 124 6.26 -9.02 17.27
C ILE A 124 6.88 -10.43 17.28
N PRO A 125 7.13 -11.05 18.45
CA PRO A 125 7.90 -12.29 18.55
C PRO A 125 7.25 -13.47 17.81
N VAL A 126 5.91 -13.49 17.78
CA VAL A 126 5.14 -14.57 17.12
C VAL A 126 5.32 -14.54 15.60
N LEU A 127 5.42 -13.34 15.01
CA LEU A 127 5.52 -13.16 13.56
C LEU A 127 6.96 -12.99 13.09
N GLY A 128 7.86 -12.53 13.97
CA GLY A 128 9.24 -12.19 13.62
C GLY A 128 9.32 -10.95 12.70
N THR A 129 8.29 -10.11 12.72
CA THR A 129 8.16 -8.92 11.87
C THR A 129 8.03 -7.68 12.76
N GLY A 130 8.55 -6.55 12.28
CA GLY A 130 8.38 -5.26 12.94
C GLY A 130 6.92 -4.85 13.11
N LEU A 131 6.63 -4.06 14.15
CA LEU A 131 5.28 -3.55 14.41
C LEU A 131 4.82 -2.56 13.32
N THR A 132 5.73 -1.79 12.75
CA THR A 132 5.37 -0.71 11.82
C THR A 132 4.82 -1.22 10.47
N PRO A 133 5.35 -2.28 9.82
CA PRO A 133 4.66 -2.92 8.69
C PRO A 133 3.25 -3.43 9.03
N ILE A 134 3.04 -3.93 10.24
CA ILE A 134 1.72 -4.46 10.65
C ILE A 134 0.72 -3.32 10.80
N LEU A 135 1.14 -2.23 11.47
CA LEU A 135 0.32 -1.03 11.61
C LEU A 135 0.00 -0.39 10.24
N GLN A 136 0.96 -0.42 9.31
CA GLN A 136 0.78 0.05 7.93
C GLN A 136 -0.42 -0.65 7.27
N TRP A 137 -0.46 -1.98 7.31
CA TRP A 137 -1.54 -2.75 6.66
C TRP A 137 -2.85 -2.78 7.42
N ILE A 138 -2.88 -2.34 8.68
CA ILE A 138 -4.14 -2.09 9.40
C ILE A 138 -4.70 -0.71 9.04
N VAL A 139 -3.87 0.33 9.05
CA VAL A 139 -4.30 1.73 8.90
C VAL A 139 -4.48 2.11 7.43
N LEU A 140 -3.50 1.83 6.58
CA LEU A 140 -3.48 2.36 5.21
C LEU A 140 -4.62 1.82 4.33
N PRO A 141 -4.98 0.52 4.34
CA PRO A 141 -6.11 0.03 3.55
C PRO A 141 -7.44 0.73 3.87
N LEU A 142 -7.67 1.05 5.16
CA LEU A 142 -8.87 1.77 5.59
C LEU A 142 -8.87 3.21 5.06
N VAL A 143 -7.73 3.88 5.15
CA VAL A 143 -7.55 5.27 4.69
C VAL A 143 -7.65 5.35 3.15
N ILE A 144 -7.00 4.42 2.43
CA ILE A 144 -7.06 4.33 0.96
C ILE A 144 -8.51 4.16 0.49
N VAL A 145 -9.24 3.19 1.03
CA VAL A 145 -10.63 2.94 0.64
C VAL A 145 -11.51 4.17 0.94
N TRP A 146 -11.29 4.83 2.07
CA TRP A 146 -12.02 6.05 2.43
C TRP A 146 -11.78 7.20 1.44
N PHE A 147 -10.52 7.46 1.06
CA PHE A 147 -10.18 8.50 0.09
C PHE A 147 -10.73 8.20 -1.31
N VAL A 148 -10.54 6.97 -1.79
CA VAL A 148 -11.05 6.55 -3.12
C VAL A 148 -12.56 6.66 -3.18
N ARG A 149 -13.26 6.30 -2.09
CA ARG A 149 -14.71 6.47 -1.98
C ARG A 149 -15.12 7.95 -2.05
N ARG A 150 -14.39 8.85 -1.39
CA ARG A 150 -14.71 10.29 -1.42
C ARG A 150 -14.49 10.96 -2.78
N GLN A 151 -13.52 10.49 -3.56
CA GLN A 151 -13.25 11.06 -4.89
C GLN A 151 -14.21 10.58 -5.98
N THR A 152 -14.90 9.46 -5.76
CA THR A 152 -15.75 8.80 -6.77
C THR A 152 -17.25 8.93 -6.49
N LEU A 153 -17.63 9.61 -5.39
CA LEU A 153 -18.99 10.07 -5.07
C LEU A 153 -19.16 11.51 -5.56
#